data_AF-A0A6I5CIU8-F1
#
_entry.id   AF-A0A6I5CIU8-F1
#
_cell.length_a   1.000
_cell.length_b   1.000
_cell.length_c   1.000
_cell.angle_alpha   90.00
_cell.angle_beta   90.00
_cell.angle_gamma   90.00
#
_symmetry.space_group_name_H-M   'P 1'
#
loop_
_entity.id
_entity.type
_entity.pdbx_description
1 polymer ?
#
loop_
_entity_poly.entity_id
_entity_poly.type
_entity_poly.pdbx_seq_one_letter_code
_entity_poly.pdbx_strand_id
1 'polypeptide(L)' 'MDAGNGEGRPPGAAPLAHRVPDLGALELLLAVARLGSLGAAARELGITQPAASSRI' A
#
# COMPACT_ATOMS: atom_id res chain seq x y z
N MET A 1 34.46 24.07 -22.11
CA MET A 1 34.02 22.66 -22.12
C MET A 1 33.30 22.45 -20.81
N ASP A 2 31.99 22.61 -20.84
CA ASP A 2 31.10 22.47 -19.69
C ASP A 2 30.70 20.99 -19.58
N ALA A 3 31.02 20.37 -18.44
CA ALA A 3 30.82 18.95 -18.23
C ALA A 3 29.51 18.71 -17.47
N GLY A 4 28.52 18.23 -18.22
CA GLY A 4 27.74 17.05 -17.84
C GLY A 4 26.91 17.16 -16.57
N ASN A 5 25.70 17.66 -16.74
CA ASN A 5 24.60 17.52 -15.80
C ASN A 5 24.38 16.05 -15.41
N GLY A 6 24.53 15.75 -14.12
CA GLY A 6 24.39 14.42 -13.53
C GLY A 6 23.43 14.41 -12.35
N GLU A 7 22.32 15.14 -12.44
CA GLU A 7 21.18 14.99 -11.53
C GLU A 7 20.50 13.62 -11.77
N GLY A 8 21.09 12.56 -11.23
CA GLY A 8 20.58 11.20 -11.33
C GLY A 8 19.76 10.81 -10.10
N ARG A 9 18.47 11.17 -10.12
CA ARG A 9 17.30 10.61 -9.39
C ARG A 9 17.50 10.23 -7.90
N PRO A 10 16.69 10.76 -6.95
CA PRO A 10 16.74 10.27 -5.57
C PRO A 10 16.59 8.75 -5.57
N PRO A 11 17.37 8.00 -4.76
CA PRO A 11 17.27 6.55 -4.69
C PRO A 11 15.82 6.21 -4.47
N GLY A 12 15.20 5.70 -5.53
CA GLY A 12 13.82 5.26 -5.51
C GLY A 12 13.69 4.36 -4.30
N ALA A 13 12.67 4.61 -3.49
CA ALA A 13 12.10 3.59 -2.64
C ALA A 13 12.03 2.32 -3.51
N ALA A 14 12.96 1.40 -3.28
CA ALA A 14 12.93 0.12 -3.95
C ALA A 14 11.51 -0.41 -3.72
N PRO A 15 10.78 -0.86 -4.76
CA PRO A 15 9.47 -1.44 -4.54
C PRO A 15 9.67 -2.47 -3.44
N LEU A 16 8.96 -2.32 -2.32
CA LEU A 16 8.87 -3.37 -1.32
C LEU A 16 8.64 -4.64 -2.12
N ALA A 17 9.53 -5.62 -1.94
CA ALA A 17 9.56 -6.83 -2.75
C ALA A 17 8.11 -7.25 -3.06
N HIS A 18 7.80 -7.63 -4.31
CA HIS A 18 6.42 -7.96 -4.77
C HIS A 18 5.67 -9.03 -3.94
N ARG A 19 6.22 -9.44 -2.80
CA ARG A 19 5.66 -10.35 -1.81
C ARG A 19 5.17 -9.66 -0.53
N VAL A 20 5.56 -8.43 -0.23
CA VAL A 20 5.15 -7.75 1.02
C VAL A 20 4.04 -6.76 0.70
N PRO A 21 2.81 -6.99 1.22
CA PRO A 21 1.71 -6.03 1.07
C PRO A 21 2.08 -4.67 1.65
N ASP A 22 1.54 -3.60 1.08
CA ASP A 22 1.70 -2.27 1.68
C ASP A 22 1.01 -2.20 3.06
N LEU A 23 1.32 -1.15 3.82
CA LEU A 23 0.77 -0.97 5.16
C LEU A 23 -0.75 -0.92 5.16
N GLY A 24 -1.36 -0.31 4.14
CA GLY A 24 -2.82 -0.22 4.03
C GLY A 24 -3.49 -1.57 3.81
N ALA A 25 -2.81 -2.52 3.16
CA ALA A 25 -3.27 -3.90 3.05
C ALA A 25 -3.11 -4.67 4.37
N LEU A 26 -2.02 -4.44 5.12
CA LEU A 26 -1.81 -5.06 6.43
C LEU A 26 -2.83 -4.55 7.48
N GLU A 27 -3.14 -3.25 7.48
CA GLU A 27 -4.17 -2.66 8.32
C GLU A 27 -5.56 -3.25 8.01
N LEU A 28 -5.86 -3.43 6.72
CA LEU A 28 -7.09 -4.08 6.28
C LEU A 28 -7.19 -5.53 6.75
N LEU A 29 -6.12 -6.32 6.61
CA LEU A 29 -6.07 -7.70 7.11
C LEU A 29 -6.25 -7.77 8.64
N LEU A 30 -5.64 -6.83 9.36
CA LEU A 30 -5.78 -6.75 10.82
C LEU A 30 -7.21 -6.42 11.24
N ALA A 31 -7.87 -5.48 10.55
CA ALA A 31 -9.27 -5.15 10.81
C ALA A 31 -10.19 -6.34 10.48
N VAL A 32 -9.95 -7.06 9.37
CA VAL A 32 -10.70 -8.28 9.04
C VAL A 32 -10.54 -9.35 10.11
N ALA A 33 -9.32 -9.57 10.61
CA ALA A 33 -9.08 -10.53 11.68
C ALA A 33 -9.83 -10.18 12.98
N ARG A 34 -10.05 -8.89 13.26
CA ARG A 34 -10.79 -8.42 14.45
C ARG A 34 -12.31 -8.49 14.28
N LEU A 35 -12.80 -8.11 13.10
CA LEU A 35 -14.24 -7.93 12.84
C LEU A 35 -14.91 -9.13 12.17
N GLY A 36 -14.12 -10.02 11.58
CA GLY A 36 -14.61 -11.18 10.82
C GLY A 36 -15.26 -10.84 9.47
N SER A 37 -15.11 -9.60 8.97
CA SER A 37 -15.76 -9.17 7.73
C SER A 37 -14.96 -8.09 6.98
N LEU A 38 -14.76 -8.30 5.69
CA LEU A 38 -14.12 -7.33 4.78
C LEU A 38 -14.95 -6.06 4.62
N GLY A 39 -16.28 -6.17 4.58
CA GLY A 39 -17.16 -5.01 4.49
C GLY A 39 -17.19 -4.18 5.77
N ALA A 40 -17.09 -4.82 6.94
CA ALA A 40 -16.97 -4.11 8.22
C ALA A 40 -15.61 -3.40 8.32
N ALA A 41 -14.52 -4.08 7.93
CA ALA A 41 -13.18 -3.52 7.92
C ALA A 41 -13.05 -2.32 6.96
N ALA A 42 -13.65 -2.38 5.77
CA ALA A 42 -13.67 -1.26 4.83
C ALA A 42 -14.34 -0.02 5.44
N ARG A 43 -15.48 -0.20 6.14
CA ARG A 43 -16.20 0.88 6.82
C ARG A 43 -15.39 1.46 7.99
N GLU A 44 -14.72 0.61 8.77
CA GLU A 44 -13.84 1.04 9.87
C GLU A 44 -12.67 1.89 9.37
N LEU A 45 -12.07 1.51 8.23
CA LEU A 45 -10.94 2.24 7.63
C LEU A 45 -11.37 3.40 6.71
N GLY A 46 -12.67 3.70 6.62
CA GLY A 46 -13.18 4.80 5.81
C GLY A 46 -12.96 4.64 4.30
N ILE A 47 -12.78 3.42 3.80
CA ILE A 47 -12.60 3.11 2.38
C ILE A 47 -13.82 2.36 1.81
N THR A 48 -13.96 2.39 0.49
CA THR A 48 -15.01 1.62 -0.18
C THR A 48 -14.66 0.12 -0.21
N GLN A 49 -15.67 -0.74 -0.27
CA GLN A 49 -15.45 -2.19 -0.38
C GLN A 49 -14.69 -2.58 -1.67
N PRO A 50 -14.93 -1.95 -2.85
CA PRO A 50 -14.08 -2.18 -4.03
C PRO A 50 -12.61 -1.80 -3.80
N ALA A 51 -12.35 -0.65 -3.16
CA ALA A 51 -10.98 -0.24 -2.83
C ALA A 51 -10.30 -1.22 -1.86
N ALA A 52 -11.04 -1.78 -0.91
CA ALA A 52 -10.55 -2.83 -0.02
C ALA A 52 -10.25 -4.12 -0.79
N SER A 53 -11.16 -4.57 -1.66
CA SER A 53 -10.98 -5.78 -2.46
C SER A 53 -9.81 -5.70 -3.45
N SER A 54 -9.43 -4.51 -3.91
CA SER A 54 -8.27 -4.36 -4.82
C SER A 54 -6.91 -4.41 -4.12
N ARG A 55 -6.87 -4.38 -2.78
CA ARG A 55 -5.62 -4.36 -1.99
C ARG A 55 -5.11 -5.75 -1.59
N ILE A 56 -5.91 -6.79 -1.77
CA ILE A 56 -5.65 -8.17 -1.33
C ILE A 56 -6.02 -9.14 -2.44
#